data_AF-A0AA38MUW7-F1
#
_entry.id   AF-A0AA38MUW7-F1
#
_cell.length_a   1.000
_cell.length_b   1.000
_cell.length_c   1.000
_cell.angle_alpha   90.00
_cell.angle_beta   90.00
_cell.angle_gamma   90.00
#
_symmetry.space_group_name_H-M   'P 1'
#
loop_
_entity.id
_entity.type
_entity.pdbx_description
1 polymer ?
#
loop_
_entity_poly.entity_id
_entity_poly.type
_entity_poly.pdbx_seq_one_letter_code
_entity_poly.pdbx_strand_id
1 'polypeptide(L)'
;MSLKRGADSSPARSSKRRQILFPSVSNPVTPAKTPSSIYQFPSSPSTPYPLYPSDSPSNPFGRTRTLSASLPPKSSFGRHLPLRFQFFRHGMKRDKEGVYRVVQVPLSYNFKHVKTLIAFLFGGQPEKSPDEEDEKTGHLFEIRKNVVMYSNLYKLGTIKRSETSIRLSSARDPYRFKQEWDYGSDWRDDNDDDDEFDEREEDQLSQDSEDGKEEVRWEAEEDYTLGHVWKPALGGEVPDAKTAIVYFHSSVSDTECPIQVQITLHKGTIPSRTGAGNSPYVFDARGHVYLSPLDHDELDPEEDYDEDLEMDIDPSAWNEPTNAFAKFLIESAGIPLPDFNQSKGLSANSTPSLVHDFSSPSRITDPFPSSPYLSSSSPVRAAYSKSSPLAFSASFPQYTPAPPPAQRKRVAYIQKRIERSKRKNLAKSDNCSDGEEDSKPNSATMVEKPSGPRVLMDDI
;
A
#
# COMPACT_ATOMS: atom_id res chain seq x y z
N MET A 1 9.07 -49.27 -32.21
CA MET A 1 9.50 -48.41 -33.35
C MET A 1 10.26 -47.23 -32.78
N SER A 2 11.56 -47.15 -33.05
CA SER A 2 12.44 -46.06 -32.64
C SER A 2 12.30 -44.87 -33.59
N LEU A 3 12.08 -43.67 -33.06
CA LEU A 3 12.52 -42.45 -33.73
C LEU A 3 13.14 -41.48 -32.73
N LYS A 4 14.42 -41.25 -32.98
CA LYS A 4 15.39 -40.37 -32.34
C LYS A 4 15.65 -39.21 -33.32
N ARG A 5 15.56 -37.97 -32.85
CA ARG A 5 16.06 -36.71 -33.45
C ARG A 5 15.56 -35.59 -32.52
N GLY A 6 16.32 -34.62 -32.02
CA GLY A 6 17.66 -34.14 -32.33
C GLY A 6 17.62 -32.60 -32.34
N ALA A 7 18.75 -32.00 -31.96
CA ALA A 7 19.18 -30.60 -32.15
C ALA A 7 19.00 -29.62 -30.98
N ASP A 8 20.12 -29.48 -30.28
CA ASP A 8 20.59 -28.30 -29.54
C ASP A 8 20.65 -27.04 -30.42
N SER A 9 20.25 -25.89 -29.87
CA SER A 9 20.83 -24.60 -30.24
C SER A 9 20.55 -23.54 -29.17
N SER A 10 21.55 -23.22 -28.35
CA SER A 10 21.53 -22.07 -27.44
C SER A 10 22.31 -20.90 -28.04
N PRO A 11 21.78 -19.67 -28.09
CA PRO A 11 22.55 -18.51 -28.52
C PRO A 11 23.23 -17.84 -27.32
N ALA A 12 24.56 -17.69 -27.43
CA ALA A 12 25.38 -16.91 -26.52
C ALA A 12 25.00 -15.42 -26.57
N ARG A 13 24.67 -14.83 -25.41
CA ARG A 13 24.50 -13.38 -25.25
C ARG A 13 25.78 -12.74 -24.71
N SER A 14 26.33 -11.82 -25.49
CA SER A 14 27.50 -11.01 -25.17
C SER A 14 27.19 -9.94 -24.12
N SER A 15 27.90 -9.95 -22.99
CA SER A 15 27.87 -8.90 -21.97
C SER A 15 28.70 -7.68 -22.40
N LYS A 16 28.04 -6.56 -22.71
CA LYS A 16 28.69 -5.24 -22.88
C LYS A 16 28.70 -4.48 -21.55
N ARG A 17 29.85 -4.55 -20.86
CA ARG A 17 30.18 -3.77 -19.66
C ARG A 17 30.46 -2.32 -20.05
N ARG A 18 29.54 -1.39 -19.75
CA ARG A 18 29.81 0.06 -19.83
C ARG A 18 30.61 0.48 -18.59
N GLN A 19 31.85 0.93 -18.81
CA GLN A 19 32.64 1.63 -17.80
C GLN A 19 32.17 3.09 -17.75
N ILE A 20 31.74 3.54 -16.56
CA ILE A 20 31.47 4.94 -16.27
C ILE A 20 32.75 5.50 -15.64
N LEU A 21 33.42 6.40 -16.36
CA LEU A 21 34.56 7.17 -15.88
C LEU A 21 34.03 8.39 -15.12
N PHE A 22 34.43 8.53 -13.85
CA PHE A 22 34.22 9.74 -13.06
C PHE A 22 35.29 10.79 -13.42
N PRO A 23 34.91 12.03 -13.76
CA PRO A 23 35.89 13.10 -13.92
C PRO A 23 36.40 13.62 -12.58
N SER A 24 37.70 13.86 -12.60
CA SER A 24 38.60 14.24 -11.51
C SER A 24 38.27 15.60 -10.88
N VAL A 25 38.50 15.65 -9.56
CA VAL A 25 38.44 16.82 -8.69
C VAL A 25 39.55 17.81 -9.07
N SER A 26 39.22 19.10 -9.19
CA SER A 26 40.20 20.19 -9.28
C SER A 26 39.88 21.31 -8.28
N ASN A 27 40.79 21.46 -7.33
CA ASN A 27 41.27 22.63 -6.57
C ASN A 27 40.35 23.84 -6.30
N PRO A 28 40.25 24.30 -5.03
CA PRO A 28 39.63 25.57 -4.68
C PRO A 28 40.58 26.75 -4.94
N VAL A 29 40.13 27.71 -5.75
CA VAL A 29 40.76 29.02 -5.94
C VAL A 29 40.12 30.01 -4.96
N THR A 30 40.91 30.51 -4.01
CA THR A 30 40.56 31.64 -3.13
C THR A 30 40.61 32.97 -3.89
N PRO A 31 39.55 33.80 -3.88
CA PRO A 31 39.65 35.19 -4.31
C PRO A 31 40.00 36.14 -3.16
N ALA A 32 40.83 37.12 -3.51
CA ALA A 32 41.46 38.11 -2.67
C ALA A 32 40.51 39.15 -2.05
N LYS A 33 40.97 39.72 -0.93
CA LYS A 33 40.37 40.87 -0.21
C LYS A 33 40.40 42.12 -1.08
N THR A 34 39.26 42.82 -1.19
CA THR A 34 39.19 44.22 -1.61
C THR A 34 38.49 45.08 -0.55
N PRO A 35 38.83 46.39 -0.47
CA PRO A 35 38.57 47.22 0.69
C PRO A 35 37.19 47.89 0.69
N SER A 36 36.78 48.22 1.91
CA SER A 36 35.62 48.98 2.37
C SER A 36 35.04 50.00 1.39
N SER A 37 33.78 49.81 1.04
CA SER A 37 32.92 50.83 0.46
C SER A 37 31.72 51.04 1.37
N ILE A 38 31.59 52.28 1.86
CA ILE A 38 30.48 52.79 2.66
C ILE A 38 29.28 52.92 1.71
N TYR A 39 28.28 52.05 1.87
CA TYR A 39 26.99 52.21 1.21
C TYR A 39 25.86 52.24 2.24
N GLN A 40 25.06 53.30 2.13
CA GLN A 40 23.81 53.55 2.81
C GLN A 40 22.85 52.37 2.62
N PHE A 41 22.21 51.93 3.71
CA PHE A 41 21.21 50.88 3.70
C PHE A 41 19.90 51.38 3.06
N PRO A 42 19.45 50.81 1.92
CA PRO A 42 18.06 50.93 1.53
C PRO A 42 17.22 50.06 2.48
N SER A 43 16.26 50.70 3.14
CA SER A 43 15.19 50.08 3.90
C SER A 43 14.57 48.92 3.12
N SER A 44 14.80 47.69 3.59
CA SER A 44 14.29 46.48 2.97
C SER A 44 12.77 46.42 3.12
N PRO A 45 11.99 46.25 2.04
CA PRO A 45 10.56 46.00 2.16
C PRO A 45 10.39 44.67 2.90
N SER A 46 9.61 44.70 3.99
CA SER A 46 9.11 43.54 4.72
C SER A 46 8.59 42.51 3.73
N THR A 47 9.38 41.46 3.45
CA THR A 47 8.89 40.30 2.72
C THR A 47 8.03 39.51 3.71
N PRO A 48 6.71 39.37 3.49
CA PRO A 48 5.91 38.52 4.34
C PRO A 48 6.43 37.10 4.18
N TYR A 49 6.98 36.53 5.24
CA TYR A 49 7.21 35.10 5.30
C TYR A 49 5.90 34.40 4.93
N PRO A 50 5.92 33.36 4.07
CA PRO A 50 4.72 32.60 3.83
C PRO A 50 4.19 32.10 5.18
N LEU A 51 2.92 32.34 5.46
CA LEU A 51 2.23 31.93 6.70
C LEU A 51 2.38 30.43 6.99
N TYR A 52 2.74 29.64 5.97
CA TYR A 52 3.05 28.24 6.07
C TYR A 52 4.51 28.01 5.67
N PRO A 53 5.35 27.42 6.53
CA PRO A 53 6.68 26.99 6.14
C PRO A 53 6.52 25.99 4.99
N SER A 54 7.00 26.38 3.82
CA SER A 54 7.05 25.53 2.64
C SER A 54 8.06 24.44 2.95
N ASP A 55 7.57 23.30 3.43
CA ASP A 55 8.44 22.16 3.66
C ASP A 55 9.09 21.81 2.33
N SER A 56 10.42 21.84 2.28
CA SER A 56 11.13 21.65 1.02
C SER A 56 10.72 20.29 0.44
N PRO A 57 10.46 20.16 -0.87
CA PRO A 57 10.12 18.89 -1.50
C PRO A 57 11.19 17.79 -1.31
N SER A 58 12.37 18.18 -0.82
CA SER A 58 13.49 17.33 -0.45
C SER A 58 13.63 17.07 1.05
N ASN A 59 12.69 17.48 1.92
CA ASN A 59 12.72 17.14 3.35
C ASN A 59 12.27 15.69 3.54
N PRO A 60 13.19 14.74 3.84
CA PRO A 60 12.82 13.35 4.07
C PRO A 60 12.02 13.17 5.38
N PHE A 61 11.96 14.21 6.23
CA PHE A 61 11.17 14.26 7.46
C PHE A 61 9.93 15.12 7.33
N GLY A 62 9.64 15.62 6.12
CA GLY A 62 8.49 16.45 5.85
C GLY A 62 7.23 15.60 5.98
N ARG A 63 6.51 15.85 7.08
CA ARG A 63 5.55 14.91 7.68
C ARG A 63 4.23 14.80 6.93
N THR A 64 4.11 15.47 5.79
CA THR A 64 2.89 15.51 4.98
C THR A 64 3.25 15.21 3.54
N ARG A 65 3.57 13.95 3.25
CA ARG A 65 3.39 13.42 1.89
C ARG A 65 1.89 13.42 1.65
N THR A 66 1.38 14.56 1.18
CA THR A 66 -0.02 14.73 0.81
C THR A 66 -0.39 13.57 -0.10
N LEU A 67 -1.46 12.87 0.28
CA LEU A 67 -2.01 11.78 -0.52
C LEU A 67 -2.09 12.29 -1.96
N SER A 68 -1.42 11.63 -2.90
CA SER A 68 -1.65 11.92 -4.30
C SER A 68 -3.08 11.47 -4.58
N ALA A 69 -4.05 12.37 -4.46
CA ALA A 69 -5.48 12.15 -4.73
C ALA A 69 -5.76 11.80 -6.20
N SER A 70 -4.70 11.58 -6.98
CA SER A 70 -4.72 11.18 -8.37
C SER A 70 -4.46 9.68 -8.47
N LEU A 71 -5.27 9.01 -9.27
CA LEU A 71 -4.98 7.65 -9.72
C LEU A 71 -3.59 7.56 -10.38
N PRO A 72 -2.90 6.41 -10.27
CA PRO A 72 -1.63 6.21 -10.96
C PRO A 72 -1.80 6.28 -12.49
N PRO A 73 -0.70 6.41 -13.26
CA PRO A 73 -0.77 6.41 -14.72
C PRO A 73 -1.52 5.20 -15.28
N LYS A 74 -2.27 5.42 -16.36
CA LYS A 74 -3.00 4.36 -17.08
C LYS A 74 -2.05 3.25 -17.49
N SER A 75 -2.43 2.01 -17.24
CA SER A 75 -1.68 0.82 -17.63
C SER A 75 -2.57 -0.12 -18.45
N SER A 76 -1.96 -0.94 -19.31
CA SER A 76 -2.70 -1.96 -20.06
C SER A 76 -3.41 -2.91 -19.11
N PHE A 77 -4.60 -3.40 -19.45
CA PHE A 77 -5.33 -4.35 -18.58
C PHE A 77 -4.58 -5.68 -18.33
N GLY A 78 -3.62 -6.05 -19.19
CA GLY A 78 -2.71 -7.17 -18.91
C GLY A 78 -1.72 -6.92 -17.76
N ARG A 79 -1.64 -5.69 -17.24
CA ARG A 79 -0.87 -5.29 -16.03
C ARG A 79 -1.79 -5.12 -14.81
N HIS A 80 -3.00 -5.63 -14.90
CA HIS A 80 -3.97 -5.63 -13.80
C HIS A 80 -4.13 -7.06 -13.29
N LEU A 81 -4.39 -7.21 -12.00
CA LEU A 81 -4.64 -8.50 -11.39
C LEU A 81 -6.11 -8.64 -11.00
N PRO A 82 -6.74 -9.79 -11.29
CA PRO A 82 -8.02 -10.13 -10.69
C PRO A 82 -7.80 -10.54 -9.23
N LEU A 83 -8.33 -9.75 -8.31
CA LEU A 83 -8.24 -9.94 -6.88
C LEU A 83 -9.62 -10.22 -6.31
N ARG A 84 -9.71 -11.14 -5.35
CA ARG A 84 -10.90 -11.38 -4.53
C ARG A 84 -10.68 -10.72 -3.18
N PHE A 85 -11.57 -9.79 -2.82
CA PHE A 85 -11.65 -9.14 -1.51
C PHE A 85 -12.73 -9.85 -0.71
N GLN A 86 -12.34 -10.60 0.31
CA GLN A 86 -13.22 -11.35 1.18
C GLN A 86 -13.37 -10.63 2.51
N PHE A 87 -14.59 -10.25 2.89
CA PHE A 87 -14.89 -9.49 4.10
C PHE A 87 -15.23 -10.42 5.27
N PHE A 88 -14.73 -10.05 6.45
CA PHE A 88 -14.97 -10.72 7.72
C PHE A 88 -15.19 -9.69 8.82
N ARG A 89 -16.21 -9.91 9.64
CA ARG A 89 -16.44 -9.21 10.91
C ARG A 89 -16.79 -10.25 11.97
N HIS A 90 -16.52 -9.93 13.22
CA HIS A 90 -16.91 -10.77 14.35
C HIS A 90 -18.44 -10.82 14.51
N GLY A 91 -18.96 -11.92 15.03
CA GLY A 91 -20.39 -12.14 15.25
C GLY A 91 -21.24 -12.42 14.00
N MET A 92 -20.71 -12.19 12.79
CA MET A 92 -21.43 -12.48 11.55
C MET A 92 -21.40 -13.97 11.23
N LYS A 93 -22.59 -14.57 11.01
CA LYS A 93 -22.70 -15.94 10.51
C LYS A 93 -22.08 -16.03 9.12
N ARG A 94 -21.27 -17.06 8.89
CA ARG A 94 -20.52 -17.22 7.64
C ARG A 94 -21.18 -18.27 6.77
N ASP A 95 -21.69 -17.84 5.64
CA ASP A 95 -22.00 -18.77 4.55
C ASP A 95 -20.69 -19.31 3.96
N LYS A 96 -20.80 -20.41 3.19
CA LYS A 96 -19.65 -21.07 2.53
C LYS A 96 -18.83 -20.11 1.66
N GLU A 97 -19.48 -19.12 1.06
CA GLU A 97 -18.85 -18.11 0.20
C GLU A 97 -18.56 -16.79 0.92
N GLY A 98 -19.34 -16.47 1.95
CA GLY A 98 -19.32 -15.20 2.67
C GLY A 98 -19.48 -13.96 1.77
N VAL A 99 -19.16 -12.79 2.32
CA VAL A 99 -19.24 -11.51 1.62
C VAL A 99 -17.95 -11.24 0.85
N TYR A 100 -18.05 -10.99 -0.46
CA TYR A 100 -16.86 -10.78 -1.29
C TYR A 100 -17.08 -9.85 -2.48
N ARG A 101 -15.96 -9.37 -3.04
CA ARG A 101 -15.88 -8.63 -4.31
C ARG A 101 -14.74 -9.18 -5.16
N VAL A 102 -14.98 -9.43 -6.45
CA VAL A 102 -13.93 -9.79 -7.42
C VAL A 102 -13.65 -8.58 -8.29
N VAL A 103 -12.43 -8.06 -8.18
CA VAL A 103 -12.05 -6.77 -8.75
C VAL A 103 -10.74 -6.90 -9.52
N GLN A 104 -10.69 -6.38 -10.73
CA GLN A 104 -9.44 -6.21 -11.46
C GLN A 104 -8.79 -4.87 -11.10
N VAL A 105 -7.57 -4.94 -10.56
CA VAL A 105 -6.85 -3.79 -9.99
C VAL A 105 -5.49 -3.60 -10.67
N PRO A 106 -5.09 -2.38 -11.02
CA PRO A 106 -3.77 -2.12 -11.60
C PRO A 106 -2.63 -2.47 -10.63
N LEU A 107 -1.57 -3.12 -11.13
CA LEU A 107 -0.37 -3.41 -10.33
C LEU A 107 0.37 -2.16 -9.81
N SER A 108 0.10 -0.99 -10.42
CA SER A 108 0.66 0.30 -10.01
C SER A 108 -0.02 0.89 -8.77
N TYR A 109 -1.09 0.30 -8.26
CA TYR A 109 -1.74 0.77 -7.04
C TYR A 109 -0.81 0.57 -5.84
N ASN A 110 -0.53 1.67 -5.14
CA ASN A 110 0.06 1.65 -3.81
C ASN A 110 -1.01 1.30 -2.75
N PHE A 111 -0.59 1.06 -1.51
CA PHE A 111 -1.50 0.62 -0.45
C PHE A 111 -2.47 1.70 0.03
N LYS A 112 -2.17 2.98 -0.21
CA LYS A 112 -3.13 4.07 -0.03
C LYS A 112 -4.32 3.94 -0.99
N HIS A 113 -4.06 3.71 -2.28
CA HIS A 113 -5.14 3.45 -3.24
C HIS A 113 -5.93 2.20 -2.87
N VAL A 114 -5.27 1.16 -2.34
CA VAL A 114 -5.94 -0.07 -1.90
C VAL A 114 -6.82 0.18 -0.69
N LYS A 115 -6.39 0.96 0.32
CA LYS A 115 -7.23 1.37 1.45
C LYS A 115 -8.50 2.06 0.96
N THR A 116 -8.36 3.07 0.10
CA THR A 116 -9.51 3.78 -0.48
C THR A 116 -10.39 2.86 -1.32
N LEU A 117 -9.80 1.90 -2.04
CA LEU A 117 -10.57 0.90 -2.79
C LEU A 117 -11.39 0.00 -1.88
N ILE A 118 -10.85 -0.44 -0.74
CA ILE A 118 -11.61 -1.25 0.22
C ILE A 118 -12.80 -0.44 0.76
N ALA A 119 -12.58 0.84 1.10
CA ALA A 119 -13.67 1.74 1.50
C ALA A 119 -14.73 1.88 0.41
N PHE A 120 -14.33 2.09 -0.84
CA PHE A 120 -15.24 2.17 -1.97
C PHE A 120 -16.08 0.89 -2.18
N LEU A 121 -15.48 -0.28 -1.95
CA LEU A 121 -16.12 -1.58 -2.19
C LEU A 121 -17.12 -2.00 -1.09
N PHE A 122 -16.86 -1.59 0.15
CA PHE A 122 -17.63 -1.98 1.32
C PHE A 122 -18.19 -0.75 2.06
N GLY A 123 -18.66 0.26 1.32
CA GLY A 123 -19.47 1.34 1.88
C GLY A 123 -18.79 2.24 2.94
N GLY A 124 -17.47 2.42 2.89
CA GLY A 124 -16.80 3.40 3.72
C GLY A 124 -17.15 4.82 3.27
N GLN A 125 -17.65 5.65 4.19
CA GLN A 125 -17.88 7.06 3.91
C GLN A 125 -16.53 7.73 3.61
N PRO A 126 -16.43 8.59 2.57
CA PRO A 126 -15.28 9.47 2.42
C PRO A 126 -15.29 10.45 3.59
N GLU A 127 -14.51 10.12 4.61
CA GLU A 127 -14.49 10.84 5.89
C GLU A 127 -14.21 12.33 5.65
N LYS A 128 -14.98 13.19 6.34
CA LYS A 128 -14.96 14.66 6.12
C LYS A 128 -13.63 15.31 6.52
N SER A 129 -12.75 14.60 7.22
CA SER A 129 -11.38 15.04 7.48
C SER A 129 -10.48 13.84 7.80
N PRO A 130 -9.57 13.45 6.89
CA PRO A 130 -8.70 12.28 7.09
C PRO A 130 -7.81 12.40 8.33
N ASP A 131 -7.51 13.64 8.78
CA ASP A 131 -6.58 13.88 9.88
C ASP A 131 -7.16 13.55 11.28
N GLU A 132 -8.47 13.67 11.49
CA GLU A 132 -9.07 13.45 12.82
C GLU A 132 -9.47 11.99 13.05
N GLU A 133 -9.82 11.29 11.97
CA GLU A 133 -10.37 9.94 12.05
C GLU A 133 -9.28 8.89 11.93
N ASP A 134 -8.25 9.07 11.09
CA ASP A 134 -7.07 8.17 11.08
C ASP A 134 -6.38 8.10 12.47
N GLU A 135 -6.56 9.13 13.33
CA GLU A 135 -6.09 9.06 14.71
C GLU A 135 -6.94 8.13 15.60
N LYS A 136 -8.24 8.01 15.30
CA LYS A 136 -9.26 7.24 16.04
C LYS A 136 -9.41 5.83 15.46
N THR A 137 -9.73 5.71 14.17
CA THR A 137 -9.82 4.46 13.42
C THR A 137 -8.43 4.04 12.97
N GLY A 138 -8.02 2.86 13.44
CA GLY A 138 -6.74 2.28 13.05
C GLY A 138 -6.92 1.37 11.85
N HIS A 139 -5.90 1.27 10.99
CA HIS A 139 -5.82 0.18 10.02
C HIS A 139 -4.41 -0.40 9.91
N LEU A 140 -4.34 -1.66 9.47
CA LEU A 140 -3.11 -2.38 9.25
C LEU A 140 -3.25 -3.25 8.01
N PHE A 141 -2.23 -3.23 7.14
CA PHE A 141 -2.04 -4.25 6.13
C PHE A 141 -0.95 -5.22 6.57
N GLU A 142 -1.24 -6.51 6.43
CA GLU A 142 -0.26 -7.59 6.52
C GLU A 142 -0.12 -8.27 5.17
N ILE A 143 1.09 -8.29 4.63
CA ILE A 143 1.40 -9.11 3.46
C ILE A 143 1.88 -10.46 3.96
N ARG A 144 1.10 -11.48 3.61
CA ARG A 144 1.35 -12.84 4.05
C ARG A 144 1.86 -13.71 2.92
N LYS A 145 2.87 -14.52 3.22
CA LYS A 145 3.46 -15.54 2.35
C LYS A 145 3.01 -16.92 2.82
N ASN A 146 3.36 -17.94 2.04
CA ASN A 146 3.05 -19.34 2.34
C ASN A 146 1.56 -19.57 2.61
N VAL A 147 0.72 -18.85 1.85
CA VAL A 147 -0.73 -18.85 2.04
C VAL A 147 -1.30 -20.20 1.61
N VAL A 148 -1.97 -20.85 2.55
CA VAL A 148 -2.78 -22.05 2.35
C VAL A 148 -4.24 -21.65 2.50
N MET A 149 -5.02 -21.87 1.45
CA MET A 149 -6.46 -21.58 1.44
C MET A 149 -7.24 -22.77 2.01
N TYR A 150 -8.42 -22.52 2.57
CA TYR A 150 -9.38 -23.59 2.83
C TYR A 150 -9.80 -24.27 1.52
N SER A 151 -10.29 -25.52 1.63
CA SER A 151 -10.92 -26.21 0.51
C SER A 151 -12.12 -25.40 0.01
N ASN A 152 -12.31 -25.36 -1.30
CA ASN A 152 -13.44 -24.69 -1.95
C ASN A 152 -14.81 -25.22 -1.49
N LEU A 153 -14.86 -26.45 -0.95
CA LEU A 153 -16.08 -27.08 -0.45
C LEU A 153 -16.50 -26.59 0.95
N TYR A 154 -15.58 -25.96 1.69
CA TYR A 154 -15.77 -25.55 3.07
C TYR A 154 -15.90 -24.03 3.20
N LYS A 155 -14.82 -23.29 2.93
CA LYS A 155 -14.77 -21.82 3.04
C LYS A 155 -14.05 -21.24 1.82
N LEU A 156 -14.80 -20.93 0.77
CA LEU A 156 -14.22 -20.52 -0.52
C LEU A 156 -13.47 -19.19 -0.39
N GLY A 157 -12.24 -19.13 -0.90
CA GLY A 157 -11.47 -17.88 -0.91
C GLY A 157 -10.99 -17.39 0.46
N THR A 158 -11.08 -18.22 1.51
CA THR A 158 -10.61 -17.90 2.86
C THR A 158 -9.23 -18.50 3.15
N ILE A 159 -8.37 -17.74 3.82
CA ILE A 159 -7.02 -18.17 4.21
C ILE A 159 -7.08 -19.08 5.44
N LYS A 160 -6.61 -20.33 5.32
CA LYS A 160 -6.45 -21.29 6.43
C LYS A 160 -5.16 -21.06 7.21
N ARG A 161 -4.02 -20.93 6.53
CA ARG A 161 -2.71 -20.74 7.18
C ARG A 161 -1.86 -19.80 6.35
N SER A 162 -1.03 -18.99 7.00
CA SER A 162 -0.16 -18.03 6.33
C SER A 162 0.87 -17.46 7.31
N GLU A 163 1.96 -16.89 6.77
CA GLU A 163 3.02 -16.26 7.55
C GLU A 163 3.16 -14.78 7.17
N THR A 164 3.10 -13.89 8.15
CA THR A 164 3.25 -12.45 7.91
C THR A 164 4.70 -12.12 7.60
N SER A 165 4.93 -11.41 6.49
CA SER A 165 6.27 -11.01 6.06
C SER A 165 6.49 -9.50 6.12
N ILE A 166 5.44 -8.70 5.89
CA ILE A 166 5.51 -7.25 5.82
C ILE A 166 4.27 -6.65 6.46
N ARG A 167 4.45 -5.55 7.19
CA ARG A 167 3.37 -4.72 7.73
C ARG A 167 3.40 -3.31 7.14
N LEU A 168 2.22 -2.76 6.84
CA LEU A 168 2.06 -1.38 6.41
C LEU A 168 0.90 -0.73 7.17
N SER A 169 1.08 0.51 7.60
CA SER A 169 0.00 1.33 8.18
C SER A 169 0.36 2.81 8.04
N SER A 170 -0.57 3.66 7.61
CA SER A 170 -0.42 5.12 7.64
C SER A 170 -0.82 5.71 8.99
N ALA A 171 -1.72 5.05 9.72
CA ALA A 171 -2.35 5.60 10.91
C ALA A 171 -1.38 5.73 12.09
N ARG A 172 -0.37 4.85 12.23
CA ARG A 172 0.47 4.83 13.44
C ARG A 172 1.92 4.41 13.20
N ASP A 173 2.81 5.09 13.93
CA ASP A 173 4.21 4.70 14.14
C ASP A 173 4.29 3.18 14.39
N PRO A 174 5.13 2.40 13.69
CA PRO A 174 5.31 0.95 13.90
C PRO A 174 5.43 0.53 15.37
N TYR A 175 5.88 1.45 16.24
CA TYR A 175 6.04 1.25 17.68
C TYR A 175 4.79 1.56 18.54
N ARG A 176 3.70 2.04 17.93
CA ARG A 176 2.39 2.25 18.57
C ARG A 176 1.36 1.20 18.21
N PHE A 177 1.73 0.25 17.35
CA PHE A 177 0.94 -0.95 17.12
C PHE A 177 0.61 -1.57 18.48
N LYS A 178 -0.68 -1.62 18.82
CA LYS A 178 -1.12 -2.20 20.08
C LYS A 178 -0.95 -3.70 19.87
N GLN A 179 -0.10 -4.32 20.69
CA GLN A 179 0.16 -5.76 20.66
C GLN A 179 -1.13 -6.58 20.72
N GLU A 180 -2.22 -6.00 21.22
CA GLU A 180 -3.55 -6.60 21.21
C GLU A 180 -4.11 -6.92 19.80
N TRP A 181 -3.57 -6.31 18.74
CA TRP A 181 -3.96 -6.67 17.37
C TRP A 181 -3.26 -7.93 16.87
N ASP A 182 -2.19 -8.38 17.53
CA ASP A 182 -1.57 -9.69 17.28
C ASP A 182 -2.41 -10.86 17.84
N TYR A 183 -3.53 -10.59 18.56
CA TYR A 183 -4.49 -11.63 18.97
C TYR A 183 -5.28 -12.24 17.78
N GLY A 184 -4.92 -11.87 16.55
CA GLY A 184 -5.34 -12.47 15.27
C GLY A 184 -5.32 -14.00 15.18
N SER A 185 -4.69 -14.70 16.12
CA SER A 185 -4.65 -16.16 16.16
C SER A 185 -5.92 -16.80 16.75
N ASP A 186 -6.61 -16.15 17.70
CA ASP A 186 -7.74 -16.78 18.42
C ASP A 186 -9.09 -16.65 17.69
N TRP A 187 -9.23 -15.71 16.75
CA TRP A 187 -10.49 -15.45 16.01
C TRP A 187 -10.97 -16.59 15.09
N ARG A 188 -10.26 -17.72 15.09
CA ARG A 188 -10.56 -18.87 14.23
C ARG A 188 -11.38 -19.95 14.93
N ASP A 189 -11.44 -19.98 16.26
CA ASP A 189 -11.90 -21.16 17.01
C ASP A 189 -13.28 -21.07 17.68
N ASP A 190 -13.84 -19.88 17.91
CA ASP A 190 -15.03 -19.78 18.80
C ASP A 190 -16.36 -20.28 18.21
N ASN A 191 -16.38 -20.89 17.03
CA ASN A 191 -17.64 -21.35 16.40
C ASN A 191 -17.61 -22.77 15.82
N ASP A 192 -16.52 -23.51 16.01
CA ASP A 192 -16.44 -24.91 15.58
C ASP A 192 -16.61 -25.83 16.81
N ASP A 193 -17.77 -25.74 17.47
CA ASP A 193 -18.25 -26.69 18.51
C ASP A 193 -18.45 -28.14 17.96
N ASP A 194 -18.16 -28.38 16.68
CA ASP A 194 -18.48 -29.63 15.96
C ASP A 194 -17.27 -30.39 15.38
N ASP A 195 -16.03 -29.89 15.51
CA ASP A 195 -14.85 -30.60 15.00
C ASP A 195 -13.87 -30.92 16.15
N GLU A 196 -14.16 -32.03 16.87
CA GLU A 196 -13.22 -32.80 17.70
C GLU A 196 -12.12 -33.45 16.81
N PHE A 197 -11.52 -32.66 15.92
CA PHE A 197 -10.58 -33.10 14.90
C PHE A 197 -9.15 -32.97 15.44
N ASP A 198 -8.74 -34.02 16.18
CA ASP A 198 -7.36 -34.36 16.56
C ASP A 198 -6.38 -33.18 16.65
N GLU A 199 -6.41 -32.44 17.77
CA GLU A 199 -5.39 -31.46 18.22
C GLU A 199 -3.94 -32.00 18.18
N ARG A 200 -3.76 -33.30 17.93
CA ARG A 200 -2.49 -34.02 17.97
C ARG A 200 -1.55 -33.74 16.80
N GLU A 201 -2.02 -33.17 15.68
CA GLU A 201 -1.16 -32.85 14.52
C GLU A 201 -0.60 -31.42 14.50
N GLU A 202 -1.23 -30.45 15.18
CA GLU A 202 -0.76 -29.05 15.13
C GLU A 202 0.42 -28.78 16.10
N ASP A 203 0.51 -29.50 17.21
CA ASP A 203 1.57 -29.34 18.21
C ASP A 203 2.98 -29.75 17.73
N GLN A 204 3.09 -30.60 16.70
CA GLN A 204 4.39 -31.07 16.20
C GLN A 204 5.03 -30.13 15.16
N LEU A 205 4.34 -29.09 14.70
CA LEU A 205 4.84 -28.19 13.65
C LEU A 205 5.30 -26.82 14.16
N SER A 206 5.13 -26.51 15.45
CA SER A 206 5.43 -25.19 16.01
C SER A 206 6.81 -25.08 16.69
N GLN A 207 7.42 -26.20 17.07
CA GLN A 207 8.57 -26.20 17.99
C GLN A 207 9.97 -26.21 17.32
N ASP A 208 10.10 -26.60 16.04
CA ASP A 208 11.42 -26.90 15.45
C ASP A 208 11.98 -25.87 14.44
N SER A 209 11.43 -24.65 14.37
CA SER A 209 11.94 -23.63 13.44
C SER A 209 11.95 -22.22 14.02
N GLU A 210 12.61 -22.04 15.16
CA GLU A 210 12.92 -20.71 15.71
C GLU A 210 14.10 -20.04 14.97
N ASP A 211 14.98 -20.82 14.33
CA ASP A 211 16.24 -20.35 13.71
C ASP A 211 16.13 -19.80 12.27
N GLY A 212 14.91 -19.52 11.76
CA GLY A 212 14.75 -19.09 10.37
C GLY A 212 13.55 -18.21 10.03
N LYS A 213 12.79 -17.73 11.01
CA LYS A 213 11.63 -16.86 10.73
C LYS A 213 12.11 -15.54 10.14
N GLU A 214 11.67 -15.23 8.92
CA GLU A 214 12.01 -13.98 8.23
C GLU A 214 11.47 -12.81 9.09
N GLU A 215 12.35 -11.89 9.49
CA GLU A 215 11.97 -10.76 10.33
C GLU A 215 10.87 -9.93 9.63
N VAL A 216 9.74 -9.73 10.31
CA VAL A 216 8.62 -8.94 9.77
C VAL A 216 9.08 -7.49 9.58
N ARG A 217 9.15 -7.06 8.33
CA ARG A 217 9.57 -5.69 7.99
C ARG A 217 8.39 -4.73 7.91
N TRP A 218 8.63 -3.47 8.24
CA TRP A 218 7.67 -2.39 8.07
C TRP A 218 8.01 -1.58 6.82
N GLU A 219 6.99 -1.28 6.02
CA GLU A 219 7.11 -0.47 4.80
C GLU A 219 6.07 0.66 4.83
N ALA A 220 6.33 1.73 4.07
CA ALA A 220 5.37 2.82 3.91
C ALA A 220 4.32 2.48 2.84
N GLU A 221 3.06 2.84 3.07
CA GLU A 221 1.96 2.52 2.15
C GLU A 221 2.08 3.17 0.77
N GLU A 222 2.64 4.36 0.69
CA GLU A 222 2.88 5.05 -0.59
C GLU A 222 3.99 4.40 -1.43
N ASP A 223 4.97 3.77 -0.78
CA ASP A 223 6.19 3.25 -1.42
C ASP A 223 6.02 1.77 -1.80
N TYR A 224 5.05 1.08 -1.20
CA TYR A 224 4.72 -0.31 -1.50
C TYR A 224 3.51 -0.41 -2.42
N THR A 225 3.59 -1.26 -3.45
CA THR A 225 2.53 -1.42 -4.47
C THR A 225 2.12 -2.87 -4.66
N LEU A 226 0.99 -3.11 -5.31
CA LEU A 226 0.56 -4.48 -5.64
C LEU A 226 1.58 -5.20 -6.53
N GLY A 227 2.32 -4.48 -7.38
CA GLY A 227 3.45 -5.02 -8.13
C GLY A 227 4.61 -5.51 -7.25
N HIS A 228 4.79 -4.98 -6.04
CA HIS A 228 5.78 -5.48 -5.08
C HIS A 228 5.31 -6.75 -4.38
N VAL A 229 4.00 -6.90 -4.17
CA VAL A 229 3.38 -8.09 -3.57
C VAL A 229 3.46 -9.26 -4.55
N TRP A 230 3.02 -9.07 -5.79
CA TRP A 230 3.00 -10.10 -6.84
C TRP A 230 4.03 -9.82 -7.93
N LYS A 231 5.32 -9.76 -7.55
CA LYS A 231 6.45 -9.44 -8.45
C LYS A 231 6.47 -10.19 -9.79
N PRO A 232 6.19 -11.52 -9.85
CA PRO A 232 6.21 -12.26 -11.10
C PRO A 232 5.29 -11.66 -12.19
N ALA A 233 4.17 -11.06 -11.77
CA ALA A 233 3.19 -10.46 -12.68
C ALA A 233 3.78 -9.31 -13.53
N LEU A 234 4.82 -8.62 -13.04
CA LEU A 234 5.49 -7.56 -13.79
C LEU A 234 6.41 -8.11 -14.90
N GLY A 235 6.89 -9.35 -14.77
CA GLY A 235 7.67 -10.03 -15.79
C GLY A 235 6.81 -10.69 -16.89
N GLY A 236 5.48 -10.71 -16.72
CA GLY A 236 4.60 -11.57 -17.51
C GLY A 236 4.60 -13.03 -17.03
N GLU A 237 5.19 -13.30 -15.86
CA GLU A 237 5.12 -14.61 -15.20
C GLU A 237 3.80 -14.73 -14.44
N VAL A 238 3.40 -15.97 -14.16
CA VAL A 238 2.18 -16.25 -13.40
C VAL A 238 2.35 -15.72 -11.98
N PRO A 239 1.44 -14.85 -11.50
CA PRO A 239 1.48 -14.34 -10.13
C PRO A 239 1.47 -15.47 -9.10
N ASP A 240 2.24 -15.33 -8.02
CA ASP A 240 2.29 -16.35 -6.96
C ASP A 240 0.98 -16.38 -6.15
N ALA A 241 0.28 -17.51 -6.23
CA ALA A 241 -0.94 -17.77 -5.46
C ALA A 241 -0.70 -18.00 -3.96
N LYS A 242 0.56 -18.13 -3.53
CA LYS A 242 0.94 -18.29 -2.12
C LYS A 242 1.14 -16.98 -1.38
N THR A 243 0.86 -15.85 -2.03
CA THR A 243 0.92 -14.52 -1.43
C THR A 243 -0.47 -13.91 -1.34
N ALA A 244 -0.80 -13.32 -0.19
CA ALA A 244 -2.05 -12.63 0.07
C ALA A 244 -1.82 -11.35 0.87
N ILE A 245 -2.83 -10.50 0.92
CA ILE A 245 -2.87 -9.32 1.77
C ILE A 245 -4.02 -9.51 2.76
N VAL A 246 -3.80 -9.17 4.01
CA VAL A 246 -4.85 -9.08 5.03
C VAL A 246 -4.92 -7.64 5.49
N TYR A 247 -6.07 -7.00 5.31
CA TYR A 247 -6.36 -5.67 5.80
C TYR A 247 -7.19 -5.78 7.08
N PHE A 248 -6.78 -5.05 8.11
CA PHE A 248 -7.50 -4.90 9.36
C PHE A 248 -7.97 -3.46 9.49
N HIS A 249 -9.21 -3.28 9.90
CA HIS A 249 -9.85 -1.99 10.10
C HIS A 249 -10.53 -1.97 11.46
N SER A 250 -10.10 -1.07 12.34
CA SER A 250 -10.81 -0.81 13.59
C SER A 250 -11.70 0.40 13.43
N SER A 251 -12.98 0.20 13.69
CA SER A 251 -13.94 1.27 13.91
C SER A 251 -13.81 1.81 15.33
N VAL A 252 -14.33 3.01 15.57
CA VAL A 252 -14.49 3.57 16.93
C VAL A 252 -15.52 2.77 17.73
N SER A 253 -16.55 2.25 17.06
CA SER A 253 -17.61 1.44 17.67
C SER A 253 -17.14 0.02 18.02
N ASP A 254 -16.20 -0.54 17.26
CA ASP A 254 -15.70 -1.90 17.43
C ASP A 254 -14.16 -1.92 17.49
N THR A 255 -13.65 -1.60 18.67
CA THR A 255 -12.20 -1.58 18.93
C THR A 255 -11.64 -2.94 19.33
N GLU A 256 -12.49 -3.86 19.79
CA GLU A 256 -12.09 -5.19 20.24
C GLU A 256 -11.99 -6.16 19.07
N CYS A 257 -12.89 -6.05 18.09
CA CYS A 257 -12.98 -6.98 16.96
C CYS A 257 -12.77 -6.24 15.62
N PRO A 258 -11.51 -6.00 15.19
CA PRO A 258 -11.27 -5.31 13.93
C PRO A 258 -11.88 -6.09 12.76
N ILE A 259 -12.52 -5.37 11.85
CA ILE A 259 -12.98 -5.90 10.56
C ILE A 259 -11.77 -6.32 9.74
N GLN A 260 -11.87 -7.49 9.13
CA GLN A 260 -10.79 -8.08 8.35
C GLN A 260 -11.22 -8.24 6.89
N VAL A 261 -10.39 -7.76 5.96
CA VAL A 261 -10.55 -8.00 4.53
C VAL A 261 -9.35 -8.79 4.01
N GLN A 262 -9.59 -10.03 3.60
CA GLN A 262 -8.55 -10.87 2.99
C GLN A 262 -8.57 -10.67 1.48
N ILE A 263 -7.42 -10.30 0.90
CA ILE A 263 -7.26 -10.03 -0.52
C ILE A 263 -6.35 -11.10 -1.11
N THR A 264 -6.91 -11.89 -2.03
CA THR A 264 -6.23 -13.02 -2.67
C THR A 264 -6.35 -12.93 -4.19
N LEU A 265 -5.49 -13.66 -4.92
CA LEU A 265 -5.64 -13.80 -6.36
C LEU A 265 -6.91 -14.61 -6.66
N HIS A 266 -7.79 -14.05 -7.50
CA HIS A 266 -8.97 -14.76 -7.95
C HIS A 266 -8.56 -15.87 -8.93
N LYS A 267 -9.00 -17.11 -8.65
CA LYS A 267 -8.66 -18.30 -9.45
C LYS A 267 -9.67 -18.63 -10.55
N GLY A 268 -10.83 -18.00 -10.55
CA GLY A 268 -11.86 -18.20 -11.57
C GLY A 268 -11.51 -17.49 -12.88
N THR A 269 -12.29 -17.80 -13.92
CA THR A 269 -12.16 -17.17 -15.22
C THR A 269 -12.86 -15.82 -15.22
N ILE A 270 -12.12 -14.74 -15.49
CA ILE A 270 -12.69 -13.41 -15.69
C ILE A 270 -12.73 -13.03 -17.18
N PRO A 271 -13.73 -12.26 -17.63
CA PRO A 271 -13.74 -11.70 -18.98
C PRO A 271 -12.49 -10.86 -19.25
N SER A 272 -11.78 -11.18 -20.33
CA SER A 272 -10.61 -10.39 -20.74
C SER A 272 -11.03 -9.00 -21.22
N ARG A 273 -10.33 -7.98 -20.75
CA ARG A 273 -10.55 -6.58 -21.15
C ARG A 273 -9.40 -6.10 -22.03
N THR A 274 -9.72 -5.43 -23.12
CA THR A 274 -8.74 -4.86 -24.06
C THR A 274 -8.53 -3.38 -23.81
N GLY A 275 -7.31 -2.89 -24.00
CA GLY A 275 -6.97 -1.47 -23.85
C GLY A 275 -6.19 -1.17 -22.57
N ALA A 276 -6.30 0.08 -22.11
CA ALA A 276 -5.58 0.59 -20.96
C ALA A 276 -6.47 1.45 -20.07
N GLY A 277 -6.26 1.35 -18.76
CA GLY A 277 -6.98 2.09 -17.75
C GLY A 277 -6.22 2.09 -16.42
N ASN A 278 -6.69 2.91 -15.50
CA ASN A 278 -6.22 2.96 -14.12
C ASN A 278 -7.36 2.87 -13.10
N SER A 279 -8.62 2.80 -13.54
CA SER A 279 -9.78 2.55 -12.69
C SER A 279 -9.93 1.05 -12.42
N PRO A 280 -10.25 0.65 -11.19
CA PRO A 280 -10.58 -0.74 -10.87
C PRO A 280 -11.89 -1.11 -11.58
N TYR A 281 -12.11 -2.41 -11.77
CA TYR A 281 -13.35 -2.91 -12.37
C TYR A 281 -13.86 -4.11 -11.59
N VAL A 282 -15.10 -4.03 -11.13
CA VAL A 282 -15.75 -5.09 -10.34
C VAL A 282 -16.45 -6.04 -11.32
N PHE A 283 -16.14 -7.33 -11.24
CA PHE A 283 -16.74 -8.37 -12.07
C PHE A 283 -17.86 -9.11 -11.36
N ASP A 284 -17.74 -9.26 -10.04
CA ASP A 284 -18.63 -10.08 -9.23
C ASP A 284 -18.65 -9.53 -7.81
N ALA A 285 -19.81 -9.60 -7.15
CA ALA A 285 -20.04 -9.04 -5.82
C ALA A 285 -21.19 -9.78 -5.13
N ARG A 286 -20.97 -10.19 -3.88
CA ARG A 286 -21.98 -10.86 -3.05
C ARG A 286 -21.99 -10.28 -1.64
N GLY A 287 -23.19 -10.06 -1.10
CA GLY A 287 -23.47 -9.62 0.26
C GLY A 287 -23.22 -8.13 0.47
N HIS A 288 -24.10 -7.48 1.22
CA HIS A 288 -24.06 -6.03 1.46
C HIS A 288 -23.61 -5.72 2.88
N VAL A 289 -22.46 -5.03 3.01
CA VAL A 289 -21.82 -4.73 4.29
C VAL A 289 -21.10 -3.38 4.22
N TYR A 290 -20.89 -2.80 5.40
CA TYR A 290 -20.17 -1.55 5.58
C TYR A 290 -18.84 -1.77 6.32
N LEU A 291 -17.78 -1.02 5.98
CA LEU A 291 -16.51 -1.05 6.71
C LEU A 291 -16.65 -0.51 8.13
N SER A 292 -17.48 0.50 8.32
CA SER A 292 -17.84 1.02 9.62
C SER A 292 -19.31 0.70 9.80
N PRO A 293 -19.71 -0.07 10.82
CA PRO A 293 -21.12 -0.25 11.13
C PRO A 293 -21.78 1.13 11.25
N LEU A 294 -22.91 1.30 10.58
CA LEU A 294 -23.68 2.54 10.67
C LEU A 294 -24.16 2.69 12.11
N ASP A 295 -24.01 3.89 12.68
CA ASP A 295 -24.54 4.17 14.01
C ASP A 295 -26.06 3.98 13.97
N HIS A 296 -26.63 3.28 14.97
CA HIS A 296 -28.07 3.00 15.01
C HIS A 296 -28.93 4.28 14.97
N ASP A 297 -28.38 5.42 15.38
CA ASP A 297 -29.07 6.71 15.34
C ASP A 297 -29.17 7.30 13.91
N GLU A 298 -28.37 6.83 12.96
CA GLU A 298 -28.41 7.25 11.54
C GLU A 298 -29.36 6.40 10.70
N LEU A 299 -29.74 5.22 11.19
CA LEU A 299 -30.66 4.33 10.49
C LEU A 299 -32.10 4.78 10.72
N ASP A 300 -32.87 4.90 9.64
CA ASP A 300 -34.32 5.08 9.74
C ASP A 300 -34.89 3.86 10.49
N PRO A 301 -35.55 4.05 11.65
CA PRO A 301 -36.10 2.93 12.42
C PRO A 301 -37.18 2.14 11.66
N GLU A 302 -37.70 2.66 10.54
CA GLU A 302 -38.62 1.93 9.65
C GLU A 302 -37.90 1.07 8.59
N GLU A 303 -36.62 1.34 8.29
CA GLU A 303 -35.82 0.55 7.34
C GLU A 303 -34.99 -0.49 8.10
N ASP A 304 -35.39 -1.76 7.97
CA ASP A 304 -34.68 -2.90 8.55
C ASP A 304 -33.40 -3.16 7.73
N TYR A 305 -32.32 -2.45 8.05
CA TYR A 305 -31.01 -2.59 7.41
C TYR A 305 -30.24 -3.81 7.92
N ASP A 306 -30.90 -4.96 7.99
CA ASP A 306 -30.22 -6.21 8.23
C ASP A 306 -29.17 -6.43 7.12
N GLU A 307 -27.91 -6.63 7.52
CA GLU A 307 -26.82 -6.92 6.59
C GLU A 307 -27.12 -8.23 5.86
N ASP A 308 -27.70 -8.12 4.67
CA ASP A 308 -28.03 -9.29 3.84
C ASP A 308 -26.75 -9.83 3.19
N LEU A 309 -26.24 -10.92 3.77
CA LEU A 309 -25.01 -11.61 3.36
C LEU A 309 -25.19 -12.40 2.07
N GLU A 310 -26.44 -12.72 1.72
CA GLU A 310 -26.80 -13.50 0.53
C GLU A 310 -27.22 -12.60 -0.63
N MET A 311 -27.46 -11.31 -0.40
CA MET A 311 -27.86 -10.39 -1.46
C MET A 311 -26.81 -10.32 -2.58
N ASP A 312 -27.24 -10.69 -3.79
CA ASP A 312 -26.47 -10.45 -5.01
C ASP A 312 -26.48 -8.96 -5.31
N ILE A 313 -25.30 -8.35 -5.40
CA ILE A 313 -25.17 -6.92 -5.71
C ILE A 313 -24.72 -6.77 -7.15
N ASP A 314 -25.43 -5.94 -7.91
CA ASP A 314 -25.04 -5.64 -9.28
C ASP A 314 -23.66 -4.94 -9.33
N PRO A 315 -22.64 -5.56 -9.96
CA PRO A 315 -21.32 -4.96 -10.12
C PRO A 315 -21.34 -3.60 -10.83
N SER A 316 -22.40 -3.30 -11.60
CA SER A 316 -22.58 -2.01 -12.29
C SER A 316 -22.55 -0.83 -11.32
N ALA A 317 -23.00 -1.01 -10.07
CA ALA A 317 -23.03 0.04 -9.04
C ALA A 317 -21.64 0.64 -8.74
N TRP A 318 -20.56 -0.14 -8.90
CA TRP A 318 -19.18 0.34 -8.73
C TRP A 318 -18.51 0.76 -10.03
N ASN A 319 -18.98 0.25 -11.16
CA ASN A 319 -18.39 0.51 -12.47
C ASN A 319 -18.98 1.77 -13.13
N GLU A 320 -20.22 2.14 -12.77
CA GLU A 320 -20.96 3.28 -13.28
C GLU A 320 -21.16 4.36 -12.21
N PRO A 321 -21.03 5.66 -12.55
CA PRO A 321 -20.62 6.19 -13.86
C PRO A 321 -19.15 5.88 -14.16
N THR A 322 -18.74 6.02 -15.43
CA THR A 322 -17.32 5.91 -15.79
C THR A 322 -16.47 6.80 -14.88
N ASN A 323 -15.46 6.21 -14.23
CA ASN A 323 -14.61 6.83 -13.22
C ASN A 323 -15.25 7.01 -11.83
N ALA A 324 -16.24 6.20 -11.45
CA ALA A 324 -16.83 6.20 -10.10
C ALA A 324 -15.75 6.18 -9.01
N PHE A 325 -14.80 5.24 -9.09
CA PHE A 325 -13.69 5.18 -8.14
C PHE A 325 -12.79 6.44 -8.13
N ALA A 326 -12.55 7.06 -9.29
CA ALA A 326 -11.75 8.28 -9.34
C ALA A 326 -12.46 9.45 -8.65
N LYS A 327 -13.78 9.53 -8.79
CA LYS A 327 -14.60 10.54 -8.08
C LYS A 327 -14.55 10.30 -6.58
N PHE A 328 -14.74 9.05 -6.15
CA PHE A 328 -14.62 8.65 -4.75
C PHE A 328 -13.24 8.98 -4.17
N LEU A 329 -12.15 8.73 -4.92
CA LEU A 329 -10.80 9.08 -4.50
C LEU A 329 -10.62 10.59 -4.27
N ILE A 330 -11.15 11.44 -5.16
CA ILE A 330 -11.10 12.91 -5.03
C ILE A 330 -11.90 13.36 -3.80
N GLU A 331 -13.09 12.78 -3.61
CA GLU A 331 -13.97 13.07 -2.48
C GLU A 331 -13.32 12.67 -1.14
N SER A 332 -12.74 11.47 -1.07
CA SER A 332 -12.02 10.97 0.12
C SER A 332 -10.76 11.78 0.47
N ALA A 333 -10.18 12.47 -0.51
CA ALA A 333 -9.03 13.34 -0.27
C ALA A 333 -9.42 14.70 0.34
N GLY A 334 -10.73 14.96 0.53
CA GLY A 334 -11.24 16.26 0.98
C GLY A 334 -10.93 17.40 0.02
N ILE A 335 -10.55 17.08 -1.23
CA ILE A 335 -10.28 18.09 -2.25
C ILE A 335 -11.64 18.53 -2.78
N PRO A 336 -12.03 19.81 -2.59
CA PRO A 336 -13.29 20.30 -3.13
C PRO A 336 -13.31 20.02 -4.63
N LEU A 337 -14.34 19.30 -5.10
CA LEU A 337 -14.47 19.06 -6.53
C LEU A 337 -14.46 20.41 -7.24
N PRO A 338 -13.68 20.58 -8.32
CA PRO A 338 -13.80 21.75 -9.16
C PRO A 338 -15.27 21.86 -9.57
N ASP A 339 -15.89 23.01 -9.33
CA ASP A 339 -17.31 23.21 -9.65
C ASP A 339 -17.49 23.25 -11.18
N PHE A 340 -17.54 22.07 -11.80
CA PHE A 340 -17.63 21.91 -13.25
C PHE A 340 -18.95 22.48 -13.81
N ASN A 341 -19.94 22.71 -12.95
CA ASN A 341 -21.24 23.26 -13.33
C ASN A 341 -21.21 24.78 -13.55
N GLN A 342 -20.19 25.51 -13.09
CA GLN A 342 -20.08 26.96 -13.34
C GLN A 342 -19.78 27.32 -14.80
N SER A 343 -19.33 26.37 -15.63
CA SER A 343 -18.99 26.62 -17.03
C SER A 343 -20.18 26.58 -18.01
N LYS A 344 -21.38 26.17 -17.57
CA LYS A 344 -22.58 26.11 -18.45
C LYS A 344 -23.43 27.38 -18.50
N GLY A 345 -23.11 28.41 -17.71
CA GLY A 345 -23.99 29.57 -17.52
C GLY A 345 -23.50 30.93 -18.06
N LEU A 346 -22.22 31.08 -18.40
CA LEU A 346 -21.74 32.36 -18.96
C LEU A 346 -21.96 32.38 -20.47
N SER A 347 -23.21 32.66 -20.83
CA SER A 347 -23.60 33.21 -22.12
C SER A 347 -22.60 34.29 -22.52
N ALA A 348 -21.93 34.04 -23.63
CA ALA A 348 -21.04 34.97 -24.31
C ALA A 348 -21.82 36.21 -24.77
N ASN A 349 -22.01 37.18 -23.89
CA ASN A 349 -22.33 38.54 -24.26
C ASN A 349 -21.13 39.42 -23.93
N SER A 350 -20.62 40.10 -24.96
CA SER A 350 -19.55 41.10 -24.95
C SER A 350 -18.14 40.57 -25.30
N THR A 351 -17.99 40.13 -26.55
CA THR A 351 -16.75 40.45 -27.30
C THR A 351 -17.14 41.48 -28.37
N PRO A 352 -16.60 42.71 -28.35
CA PRO A 352 -16.82 43.64 -29.44
C PRO A 352 -16.11 43.13 -30.70
N SER A 353 -16.91 43.02 -31.75
CA SER A 353 -16.59 42.80 -33.16
C SER A 353 -15.25 43.36 -33.62
N LEU A 354 -14.36 42.47 -34.05
CA LEU A 354 -13.31 42.76 -35.03
C LEU A 354 -13.59 41.87 -36.24
N VAL A 355 -14.41 42.42 -37.14
CA VAL A 355 -14.71 41.88 -38.46
C VAL A 355 -13.43 41.82 -39.29
N HIS A 356 -12.97 40.61 -39.58
CA HIS A 356 -12.20 40.36 -40.79
C HIS A 356 -12.93 39.28 -41.58
N ASP A 357 -13.72 39.75 -42.55
CA ASP A 357 -14.09 38.99 -43.75
C ASP A 357 -12.84 38.33 -44.32
N PHE A 358 -12.88 37.02 -44.60
CA PHE A 358 -12.31 36.45 -45.82
C PHE A 358 -12.91 35.07 -46.10
N SER A 359 -13.79 35.08 -47.09
CA SER A 359 -14.07 34.10 -48.14
C SER A 359 -13.43 32.70 -48.06
N SER A 360 -14.28 31.69 -48.21
CA SER A 360 -13.99 30.34 -48.70
C SER A 360 -13.09 30.33 -49.96
N PRO A 361 -12.35 29.23 -50.23
CA PRO A 361 -12.90 28.30 -51.21
C PRO A 361 -12.56 26.80 -51.02
N SER A 362 -13.51 26.00 -51.48
CA SER A 362 -13.46 24.73 -52.23
C SER A 362 -12.21 23.84 -52.24
N ARG A 363 -12.51 22.55 -52.02
CA ARG A 363 -11.76 21.32 -52.38
C ARG A 363 -11.02 21.41 -53.72
N ILE A 364 -9.84 20.78 -53.81
CA ILE A 364 -9.41 19.88 -54.91
C ILE A 364 -8.14 19.12 -54.48
N THR A 365 -7.98 17.98 -55.14
CA THR A 365 -7.13 16.80 -54.99
C THR A 365 -5.61 16.99 -55.12
N ASP A 366 -4.93 15.94 -54.64
CA ASP A 366 -3.71 15.30 -55.17
C ASP A 366 -2.32 15.51 -54.53
N PRO A 367 -1.43 14.49 -54.65
CA PRO A 367 -0.36 14.21 -53.72
C PRO A 367 1.04 14.54 -54.27
N PHE A 368 2.04 14.27 -53.42
CA PHE A 368 3.49 14.12 -53.69
C PHE A 368 4.41 15.35 -53.55
N PRO A 369 5.71 15.11 -53.29
CA PRO A 369 6.48 15.77 -52.23
C PRO A 369 7.52 16.72 -52.82
N SER A 370 8.24 17.47 -51.97
CA SER A 370 9.71 17.65 -52.02
C SER A 370 10.20 18.85 -51.20
N SER A 371 11.22 18.57 -50.39
CA SER A 371 12.43 19.39 -50.13
C SER A 371 12.42 20.62 -49.19
N PRO A 372 13.60 20.92 -48.59
CA PRO A 372 13.77 21.68 -47.35
C PRO A 372 14.49 23.03 -47.54
N TYR A 373 14.16 24.02 -46.71
CA TYR A 373 14.99 25.20 -46.43
C TYR A 373 14.78 25.55 -44.94
N LEU A 374 15.78 25.43 -44.05
CA LEU A 374 16.92 26.33 -43.78
C LEU A 374 16.54 27.75 -43.33
N SER A 375 17.16 28.13 -42.19
CA SER A 375 17.31 29.47 -41.61
C SER A 375 16.16 29.91 -40.67
N SER A 376 16.35 30.57 -39.53
CA SER A 376 17.52 31.25 -38.95
C SER A 376 17.17 31.71 -37.52
N SER A 377 18.20 31.85 -36.65
CA SER A 377 18.41 32.77 -35.49
C SER A 377 17.23 33.13 -34.55
N SER A 378 17.35 33.05 -33.22
CA SER A 378 18.23 33.86 -32.36
C SER A 378 18.24 33.38 -30.89
N PRO A 379 19.31 33.60 -30.10
CA PRO A 379 19.35 33.34 -28.66
C PRO A 379 19.13 34.62 -27.84
N VAL A 380 18.19 34.60 -26.89
CA VAL A 380 18.04 35.67 -25.88
C VAL A 380 18.89 35.32 -24.65
N ARG A 381 19.89 36.17 -24.38
CA ARG A 381 20.71 36.15 -23.15
C ARG A 381 19.85 36.53 -21.94
N ALA A 382 19.77 35.66 -20.94
CA ALA A 382 19.29 36.01 -19.60
C ALA A 382 20.48 36.45 -18.72
N ALA A 383 20.31 37.59 -18.05
CA ALA A 383 21.31 38.21 -17.19
C ALA A 383 21.43 37.48 -15.84
N TYR A 384 22.67 37.23 -15.42
CA TYR A 384 23.04 36.67 -14.11
C TYR A 384 22.81 37.71 -13.00
N SER A 385 21.93 37.39 -12.05
CA SER A 385 21.79 38.13 -10.78
C SER A 385 22.73 37.50 -9.73
N LYS A 386 23.67 38.30 -9.21
CA LYS A 386 24.61 37.91 -8.15
C LYS A 386 23.89 37.90 -6.81
N SER A 387 23.86 36.75 -6.13
CA SER A 387 23.33 36.58 -4.77
C SER A 387 24.32 37.10 -3.73
N SER A 388 23.85 38.01 -2.85
CA SER A 388 24.59 38.50 -1.68
C SER A 388 24.57 37.49 -0.52
N PRO A 389 25.63 37.43 0.30
CA PRO A 389 25.69 36.57 1.49
C PRO A 389 24.92 37.21 2.66
N LEU A 390 23.93 36.48 3.19
CA LEU A 390 23.21 36.84 4.41
C LEU A 390 24.08 36.58 5.64
N ALA A 391 24.43 37.64 6.38
CA ALA A 391 25.04 37.54 7.70
C ALA A 391 23.91 37.42 8.75
N PHE A 392 23.83 36.26 9.41
CA PHE A 392 22.89 36.03 10.51
C PHE A 392 23.48 36.56 11.82
N SER A 393 22.76 37.47 12.47
CA SER A 393 23.07 37.92 13.83
C SER A 393 22.68 36.81 14.81
N ALA A 394 23.68 36.20 15.45
CA ALA A 394 23.51 35.09 16.38
C ALA A 394 23.14 35.61 17.79
N SER A 395 21.86 35.88 18.03
CA SER A 395 21.31 35.90 19.40
C SER A 395 20.42 34.68 19.59
N PHE A 396 20.99 33.64 20.21
CA PHE A 396 20.21 32.47 20.60
C PHE A 396 19.34 32.80 21.82
N PRO A 397 18.07 32.37 21.85
CA PRO A 397 17.21 32.55 23.00
C PRO A 397 17.79 31.81 24.21
N GLN A 398 17.86 32.50 25.35
CA GLN A 398 18.48 32.02 26.59
C GLN A 398 17.72 30.84 27.25
N TYR A 399 16.51 30.56 26.77
CA TYR A 399 15.69 29.44 27.20
C TYR A 399 15.16 28.68 25.99
N THR A 400 15.53 27.40 25.90
CA THR A 400 14.94 26.46 24.94
C THR A 400 13.57 26.05 25.47
N PRO A 401 12.47 26.33 24.75
CA PRO A 401 11.13 25.94 25.21
C PRO A 401 11.06 24.42 25.37
N ALA A 402 10.32 23.98 26.40
CA ALA A 402 10.15 22.56 26.67
C ALA A 402 9.53 21.85 25.45
N PRO A 403 10.01 20.66 25.07
CA PRO A 403 9.52 19.95 23.89
C PRO A 403 8.03 19.63 24.02
N PRO A 404 7.27 19.61 22.91
CA PRO A 404 5.86 19.28 22.90
C PRO A 404 5.55 17.95 23.62
N PRO A 405 4.34 17.77 24.20
CA PRO A 405 3.97 16.56 24.94
C PRO A 405 4.25 15.25 24.19
N ALA A 406 4.01 15.22 22.87
CA ALA A 406 4.30 14.06 22.02
C ALA A 406 5.80 13.72 21.96
N GLN A 407 6.66 14.74 21.87
CA GLN A 407 8.12 14.56 21.84
C GLN A 407 8.64 14.09 23.21
N ARG A 408 8.07 14.59 24.32
CA ARG A 408 8.38 14.10 25.68
C ARG A 408 8.06 12.61 25.86
N LYS A 409 6.90 12.16 25.36
CA LYS A 409 6.54 10.73 25.37
C LYS A 409 7.52 9.88 24.57
N ARG A 410 7.95 10.35 23.39
CA ARG A 410 8.95 9.63 22.56
C ARG A 410 10.31 9.54 23.25
N VAL A 411 10.77 10.63 23.88
CA VAL A 411 12.04 10.62 24.65
C VAL A 411 11.97 9.65 25.83
N ALA A 412 10.86 9.66 26.59
CA ALA A 412 10.67 8.74 27.72
C ALA A 412 10.65 7.27 27.26
N TYR A 413 10.03 6.99 26.12
CA TYR A 413 10.04 5.64 25.53
C TYR A 413 11.45 5.19 25.13
N ILE A 414 12.21 6.06 24.45
CA ILE A 414 13.61 5.76 24.06
C ILE A 414 14.46 5.50 25.30
N GLN A 415 14.31 6.29 26.36
CA GLN A 415 15.01 6.07 27.63
C GLN A 415 14.66 4.70 28.24
N LYS A 416 13.37 4.33 28.27
CA LYS A 416 12.92 3.04 28.79
C LYS A 416 13.46 1.85 27.96
N ARG A 417 13.59 2.02 26.64
CA ARG A 417 14.21 1.02 25.75
C ARG A 417 15.70 0.86 26.03
N ILE A 418 16.43 1.96 26.21
CA ILE A 418 17.85 1.95 26.58
C ILE A 418 18.04 1.30 27.96
N GLU A 419 17.12 1.52 28.89
CA GLU A 419 17.18 0.89 30.21
C GLU A 419 16.96 -0.64 30.12
N ARG A 420 15.99 -1.08 29.32
CA ARG A 420 15.75 -2.52 29.07
C ARG A 420 16.94 -3.20 28.40
N SER A 421 17.58 -2.56 27.42
CA SER A 421 18.76 -3.14 26.76
C SER A 421 19.95 -3.24 27.69
N LYS A 422 20.15 -2.26 28.59
CA LYS A 422 21.17 -2.33 29.64
C LYS A 422 20.95 -3.52 30.58
N ARG A 423 19.70 -3.77 31.01
CA ARG A 423 19.38 -4.92 31.88
C ARG A 423 19.61 -6.27 31.17
N LYS A 424 19.27 -6.37 29.89
CA LYS A 424 19.49 -7.61 29.10
C LYS A 424 20.97 -7.95 28.92
N ASN A 425 21.84 -6.94 28.85
CA ASN A 425 23.29 -7.15 28.75
C ASN A 425 23.94 -7.54 30.09
N LEU A 426 23.40 -7.10 31.23
CA LEU A 426 23.87 -7.51 32.57
C LEU A 426 23.49 -8.94 32.93
N ALA A 427 22.30 -9.41 32.53
CA ALA A 427 21.87 -10.78 32.80
C ALA A 427 22.68 -11.85 32.00
N LYS A 428 23.47 -11.45 31.00
CA LYS A 428 24.25 -12.35 30.15
C LYS A 428 25.71 -12.50 30.61
N SER A 429 26.19 -11.68 31.56
CA SER A 429 27.58 -11.77 32.04
C SER A 429 27.80 -12.71 33.22
N ASP A 430 26.76 -13.13 33.94
CA ASP A 430 26.91 -13.87 35.20
C ASP A 430 26.79 -15.40 35.06
N ASN A 431 26.58 -15.93 33.84
CA ASN A 431 26.46 -17.37 33.59
C ASN A 431 27.72 -18.01 32.97
N CYS A 432 28.89 -17.43 33.20
CA CYS A 432 30.17 -17.98 32.71
C CYS A 432 31.23 -17.98 33.82
N SER A 433 30.98 -18.75 34.88
CA SER A 433 32.05 -19.16 35.81
C SER A 433 31.74 -20.56 36.33
N ASP A 434 32.67 -21.47 36.04
CA ASP A 434 32.97 -22.74 36.71
C ASP A 434 31.86 -23.81 36.75
N GLY A 435 32.06 -25.07 36.38
CA GLY A 435 33.25 -25.89 36.17
C GLY A 435 32.83 -27.37 36.32
N GLU A 436 33.66 -28.29 35.81
CA GLU A 436 33.74 -29.73 36.14
C GLU A 436 32.61 -30.65 35.60
N GLU A 437 32.93 -31.47 34.60
CA GLU A 437 33.35 -32.89 34.76
C GLU A 437 32.29 -33.75 35.47
N ASP A 438 31.55 -34.59 34.72
CA ASP A 438 31.68 -36.06 34.86
C ASP A 438 30.75 -36.90 33.96
N SER A 439 31.34 -37.96 33.40
CA SER A 439 30.82 -39.30 33.05
C SER A 439 29.36 -39.55 32.56
N LYS A 440 29.25 -40.08 31.31
CA LYS A 440 28.61 -41.34 30.81
C LYS A 440 27.51 -42.07 31.63
N PRO A 441 26.68 -43.03 31.08
CA PRO A 441 26.56 -43.55 29.70
C PRO A 441 25.11 -43.83 29.17
N ASN A 442 25.04 -44.14 27.87
CA ASN A 442 24.11 -45.03 27.15
C ASN A 442 22.91 -45.66 27.90
N SER A 443 21.71 -45.48 27.34
CA SER A 443 20.76 -46.58 27.19
C SER A 443 19.94 -46.44 25.91
N ALA A 444 20.11 -47.42 25.03
CA ALA A 444 19.30 -47.65 23.86
C ALA A 444 17.95 -48.23 24.30
N THR A 445 16.85 -47.71 23.76
CA THR A 445 15.55 -48.39 23.82
C THR A 445 14.99 -48.48 22.41
N MET A 446 15.23 -49.63 21.79
CA MET A 446 14.46 -50.13 20.65
C MET A 446 13.01 -50.34 21.11
N VAL A 447 12.05 -49.75 20.41
CA VAL A 447 10.65 -50.18 20.47
C VAL A 447 10.22 -50.53 19.05
N GLU A 448 10.24 -51.83 18.79
CA GLU A 448 9.59 -52.51 17.68
C GLU A 448 8.07 -52.26 17.74
N LYS A 449 7.49 -51.70 16.67
CA LYS A 449 6.03 -51.67 16.47
C LYS A 449 5.63 -52.81 15.54
N PRO A 450 4.73 -53.74 15.95
CA PRO A 450 4.26 -54.82 15.10
C PRO A 450 3.25 -54.33 14.05
N SER A 451 3.45 -54.80 12.82
CA SER A 451 2.53 -54.66 11.70
C SER A 451 1.25 -55.48 11.92
N GLY A 452 0.10 -54.81 11.94
CA GLY A 452 -1.23 -55.45 11.87
C GLY A 452 -1.73 -55.59 10.41
N PRO A 453 -2.58 -56.58 10.11
CA PRO A 453 -2.96 -56.94 8.76
C PRO A 453 -4.09 -56.06 8.20
N ARG A 454 -3.98 -55.71 6.91
CA ARG A 454 -5.06 -55.11 6.11
C ARG A 454 -6.14 -56.15 5.85
N VAL A 455 -7.34 -55.90 6.36
CA VAL A 455 -8.57 -56.59 5.94
C VAL A 455 -9.05 -55.93 4.66
N LEU A 456 -9.03 -56.68 3.56
CA LEU A 456 -9.82 -56.41 2.36
C LEU A 456 -11.29 -56.71 2.72
N MET A 457 -12.16 -55.71 2.57
CA MET A 457 -13.57 -55.96 2.30
C MET A 457 -13.87 -55.48 0.89
N ASP A 458 -13.96 -56.47 0.00
CA ASP A 458 -14.86 -56.42 -1.15
C ASP A 458 -16.30 -56.48 -0.61
N ASP A 459 -17.20 -55.61 -1.10
CA ASP A 459 -18.46 -56.03 -1.75
C ASP A 459 -19.50 -54.89 -1.92
N ILE A 460 -20.08 -54.90 -3.13
CA ILE A 460 -21.38 -54.37 -3.63
C ILE A 460 -21.45 -52.91 -4.10
#